data_AF-A0A1M5AME3-F1
#
_entry.id   AF-A0A1M5AME3-F1
#
_cell.length_a   1.000
_cell.length_b   1.000
_cell.length_c   1.000
_cell.angle_alpha   90.00
_cell.angle_beta   90.00
_cell.angle_gamma   90.00
#
_symmetry.space_group_name_H-M   'P 1'
#
loop_
_entity.id
_entity.type
_entity.pdbx_description
1 polymer ?
#
loop_
_entity_poly.entity_id
_entity_poly.type
_entity_poly.pdbx_seq_one_letter_code
_entity_poly.pdbx_strand_id
1 'polypeptide(L)'
;MGSDLKKFVNPKFLKTIDLGLIEELFARHFEPEEVPIDFDGEEPAVRAALARHFEGDITAWNEGIVADLHRVADLGTNEGMQIILNEARRQGVVLYPHSEVDEKETAPAKHDPKHVALHTYLHHKGVFEAAADFHALRAPTALAEFRGPERDVSADLTAEISEVFKKAAIKLFSRDLQGEYCRLGAYEEDGEINLVISHGAPVATTPVVDGNREKIIPLRAVKYATLRYSPAEARLFIGGVVKAQQADLAEIFARHVLGRPGFFSGKDARDLYTLDPISKAGPGFAFDHRYDDRILDVRIVAAAADQFEWDEDEGHWRYVRSWVSKDPAGALRHFEGSEVRFGKGWRLGEISFRVFMKSEGKRPAQVTVRLKPPGTLAFRRTRFEKAIHTLIARHGLEKDRDAGMVVDAAE
;
A
#
# COMPACT_ATOMS: atom_id res chain seq x y z
N MET A 1 11.99 -2.29 13.67
CA MET A 1 11.23 -1.02 13.48
C MET A 1 11.75 0.16 14.30
N GLY A 2 12.35 -0.04 15.49
CA GLY A 2 12.99 1.07 16.24
C GLY A 2 14.16 1.79 15.52
N SER A 3 14.79 1.14 14.54
CA SER A 3 15.86 1.72 13.72
C SER A 3 15.40 2.87 12.82
N ASP A 4 14.11 2.95 12.47
CA ASP A 4 13.62 3.99 11.56
C ASP A 4 13.20 5.26 12.31
N LEU A 5 12.78 5.15 13.58
CA LEU A 5 12.48 6.33 14.40
C LEU A 5 13.75 7.09 14.79
N LYS A 6 14.86 6.40 15.14
CA LYS A 6 16.15 7.07 15.37
C LYS A 6 16.70 7.74 14.10
N LYS A 7 16.43 7.19 12.90
CA LYS A 7 16.74 7.88 11.63
C LYS A 7 15.84 9.09 11.39
N PHE A 8 14.60 9.03 11.86
CA PHE A 8 13.66 10.14 11.81
C PHE A 8 14.10 11.27 12.74
N VAL A 9 14.37 10.98 14.01
CA VAL A 9 14.87 11.95 15.01
C VAL A 9 16.40 12.08 14.91
N ASN A 10 16.88 12.45 13.73
CA ASN A 10 18.31 12.60 13.48
C ASN A 10 18.85 13.98 13.92
N PRO A 11 20.18 14.17 14.01
CA PRO A 11 20.76 15.45 14.43
C PRO A 11 20.36 16.65 13.57
N LYS A 12 20.03 16.43 12.28
CA LYS A 12 19.51 17.51 11.42
C LYS A 12 18.13 17.95 11.90
N PHE A 13 17.21 17.01 12.12
CA PHE A 13 15.87 17.28 12.62
C PHE A 13 15.89 18.05 13.95
N LEU A 14 16.68 17.58 14.93
CA LEU A 14 16.76 18.25 16.24
C LEU A 14 17.37 19.66 16.19
N LYS A 15 18.17 19.95 15.17
CA LYS A 15 18.74 21.29 14.96
C LYS A 15 17.78 22.25 14.25
N THR A 16 16.84 21.74 13.45
CA THR A 16 16.02 22.58 12.56
C THR A 16 14.55 22.60 12.91
N ILE A 17 14.07 21.69 13.76
CA ILE A 17 12.68 21.70 14.22
C ILE A 17 12.43 22.91 15.13
N ASP A 18 11.24 23.50 14.99
CA ASP A 18 10.72 24.49 15.91
C ASP A 18 10.57 23.86 17.30
N LEU A 19 11.17 24.52 18.30
CA LEU A 19 11.15 24.02 19.68
C LEU A 19 9.74 24.05 20.27
N GLY A 20 8.89 25.01 19.87
CA GLY A 20 7.50 25.08 20.34
C GLY A 20 6.70 23.85 19.93
N LEU A 21 6.92 23.33 18.71
CA LEU A 21 6.27 22.09 18.25
C LEU A 21 6.72 20.86 19.05
N ILE A 22 7.99 20.82 19.47
CA ILE A 22 8.50 19.73 20.28
C ILE A 22 7.97 19.84 21.72
N GLU A 23 7.93 21.04 22.28
CA GLU A 23 7.35 21.29 23.60
C GLU A 23 5.87 20.85 23.63
N GLU A 24 5.07 21.26 22.64
CA GLU A 24 3.68 20.83 22.50
C GLU A 24 3.54 19.31 22.37
N LEU A 25 4.45 18.66 21.64
CA LEU A 25 4.48 17.20 21.56
C LEU A 25 4.73 16.57 22.94
N PHE A 26 5.66 17.10 23.73
CA PHE A 26 5.95 16.59 25.07
C PHE A 26 4.80 16.83 26.04
N ALA A 27 4.18 18.02 26.01
CA ALA A 27 3.05 18.39 26.85
C ALA A 27 1.81 17.49 26.67
N ARG A 28 1.70 16.76 25.55
CA ARG A 28 0.61 15.80 25.32
C ARG A 28 0.76 14.49 26.11
N HIS A 29 1.98 14.17 26.55
CA HIS A 29 2.33 12.85 27.08
C HIS A 29 2.98 12.89 28.46
N PHE A 30 3.29 14.08 28.96
CA PHE A 30 3.86 14.33 30.28
C PHE A 30 3.01 15.36 31.02
N GLU A 31 2.84 15.16 32.32
CA GLU A 31 2.42 16.24 33.21
C GLU A 31 3.55 17.30 33.28
N PRO A 32 3.23 18.58 33.54
CA PRO A 32 4.22 19.66 33.52
C PRO A 32 5.46 19.41 34.39
N GLU A 33 5.30 18.76 35.54
CA GLU A 33 6.39 18.46 36.48
C GLU A 33 7.25 17.25 36.05
N GLU A 34 6.78 16.46 35.09
CA GLU A 34 7.43 15.23 34.61
C GLU A 34 8.15 15.40 33.27
N VAL A 35 8.06 16.59 32.66
CA VAL A 35 8.74 16.88 31.40
C VAL A 35 10.26 16.81 31.61
N PRO A 36 10.99 15.94 30.89
CA PRO A 36 12.42 15.70 31.13
C PRO A 36 13.34 16.80 30.57
N ILE A 37 12.76 17.84 29.97
CA ILE A 37 13.46 18.91 29.26
C ILE A 37 12.86 20.23 29.72
N ASP A 38 13.73 21.13 30.15
CA ASP A 38 13.38 22.52 30.44
C ASP A 38 13.34 23.30 29.11
N PHE A 39 12.13 23.59 28.62
CA PHE A 39 11.92 24.33 27.36
C PHE A 39 12.01 25.86 27.54
N ASP A 40 11.95 26.37 28.78
CA ASP A 40 12.11 27.79 29.10
C ASP A 40 13.58 28.26 29.07
N GLY A 41 14.52 27.32 28.95
CA GLY A 41 15.95 27.58 28.89
C GLY A 41 16.44 28.21 27.58
N GLU A 42 17.73 28.57 27.54
CA GLU A 42 18.35 29.08 26.31
C GLU A 42 18.35 28.01 25.20
N GLU A 43 17.99 28.39 23.96
CA GLU A 43 17.84 27.46 22.82
C GLU A 43 19.00 26.45 22.66
N PRO A 44 20.29 26.83 22.76
CA PRO A 44 21.39 25.86 22.66
C PRO A 44 21.35 24.78 23.76
N ALA A 45 20.93 25.15 24.97
CA ALA A 45 20.79 24.23 26.10
C ALA A 45 19.60 23.27 25.88
N VAL A 46 18.45 23.81 25.43
CA VAL A 46 17.26 23.00 25.09
C VAL A 46 17.58 21.97 24.00
N ARG A 47 18.24 22.40 22.91
CA ARG A 47 18.64 21.50 21.82
C ARG A 47 19.62 20.43 22.26
N ALA A 48 20.56 20.76 23.16
CA ALA A 48 21.49 19.78 23.72
C ALA A 48 20.78 18.75 24.64
N ALA A 49 19.79 19.19 25.42
CA ALA A 49 18.96 18.32 26.24
C ALA A 49 18.11 17.37 25.38
N LEU A 50 17.47 17.89 24.32
CA LEU A 50 16.75 17.10 23.33
C LEU A 50 17.63 16.03 22.67
N ALA A 51 18.83 16.41 22.22
CA ALA A 51 19.79 15.48 21.64
C ALA A 51 20.15 14.36 22.62
N ARG A 52 20.43 14.69 23.88
CA ARG A 52 20.74 13.71 24.92
C ARG A 52 19.57 12.77 25.21
N HIS A 53 18.34 13.31 25.26
CA HIS A 53 17.13 12.52 25.47
C HIS A 53 16.94 11.47 24.35
N PHE A 54 17.05 11.89 23.09
CA PHE A 54 16.87 11.02 21.93
C PHE A 54 18.12 10.18 21.56
N GLU A 55 19.29 10.46 22.13
CA GLU A 55 20.45 9.55 22.07
C GLU A 55 20.24 8.29 22.92
N GLY A 56 19.45 8.40 23.99
CA GLY A 56 19.11 7.31 24.90
C GLY A 56 18.44 6.10 24.22
N ASP A 57 18.21 5.04 25.01
CA ASP A 57 17.48 3.89 24.50
C ASP A 57 16.03 4.27 24.20
N ILE A 58 15.54 3.88 23.02
CA ILE A 58 14.15 4.10 22.60
C ILE A 58 13.16 3.36 23.52
N THR A 59 13.61 2.33 24.24
CA THR A 59 12.82 1.67 25.31
C THR A 59 12.52 2.58 26.50
N ALA A 60 13.31 3.64 26.70
CA ALA A 60 13.17 4.57 27.81
C ALA A 60 12.34 5.81 27.44
N TRP A 61 11.93 5.95 26.18
CA TRP A 61 11.09 7.05 25.74
C TRP A 61 9.64 6.80 26.16
N ASN A 62 8.88 7.88 26.35
CA ASN A 62 7.45 7.79 26.59
C ASN A 62 6.74 7.10 25.40
N GLU A 63 5.90 6.11 25.68
CA GLU A 63 5.21 5.31 24.66
C GLU A 63 4.33 6.15 23.73
N GLY A 64 3.68 7.19 24.27
CA GLY A 64 2.85 8.13 23.52
C GLY A 64 3.66 8.99 22.55
N ILE A 65 4.84 9.47 22.97
CA ILE A 65 5.78 10.17 22.07
C ILE A 65 6.25 9.25 20.95
N VAL A 66 6.62 8.00 21.29
CA VAL A 66 7.04 7.02 20.28
C VAL A 66 5.93 6.78 19.26
N ALA A 67 4.67 6.64 19.72
CA ALA A 67 3.52 6.44 18.84
C ALA A 67 3.25 7.66 17.93
N ASP A 68 3.30 8.88 18.47
CA ASP A 68 3.09 10.11 17.71
C ASP A 68 4.20 10.33 16.68
N LEU A 69 5.46 10.15 17.07
CA LEU A 69 6.60 10.27 16.15
C LEU A 69 6.55 9.24 15.02
N HIS A 70 6.07 8.02 15.30
CA HIS A 70 5.87 7.02 14.25
C HIS A 70 4.83 7.48 13.22
N ARG A 71 3.71 8.06 13.66
CA ARG A 71 2.70 8.62 12.74
C ARG A 71 3.27 9.76 11.91
N VAL A 72 3.97 10.70 12.55
CA VAL A 72 4.59 11.84 11.87
C VAL A 72 5.65 11.37 10.86
N ALA A 73 6.40 10.32 11.19
CA ALA A 73 7.43 9.76 10.32
C ALA A 73 6.89 9.24 8.98
N ASP A 74 5.66 8.71 8.93
CA ASP A 74 5.03 8.22 7.70
C ASP A 74 4.85 9.35 6.66
N LEU A 75 4.56 10.58 7.11
CA LEU A 75 4.38 11.75 6.24
C LEU A 75 5.59 12.72 6.23
N GLY A 76 6.60 12.49 7.05
CA GLY A 76 7.79 13.36 7.16
C GLY A 76 8.80 13.23 6.01
N THR A 77 8.33 12.94 4.80
CA THR A 77 9.11 12.84 3.56
C THR A 77 8.66 13.91 2.57
N ASN A 78 9.47 14.21 1.54
CA ASN A 78 9.06 15.17 0.51
C ASN A 78 7.72 14.81 -0.15
N GLU A 79 7.48 13.52 -0.38
CA GLU A 79 6.20 13.03 -0.91
C GLU A 79 5.06 13.26 0.10
N GLY A 80 5.27 12.91 1.37
CA GLY A 80 4.27 13.15 2.43
C GLY A 80 3.94 14.63 2.62
N MET A 81 4.94 15.52 2.55
CA MET A 81 4.74 16.97 2.57
C MET A 81 3.86 17.44 1.41
N GLN A 82 4.09 16.95 0.19
CA GLN A 82 3.23 17.31 -0.95
C GLN A 82 1.79 16.81 -0.77
N ILE A 83 1.60 15.62 -0.19
CA ILE A 83 0.27 15.10 0.13
C ILE A 83 -0.43 16.02 1.15
N ILE A 84 0.25 16.39 2.24
CA ILE A 84 -0.27 17.32 3.25
C ILE A 84 -0.69 18.65 2.62
N LEU A 85 0.17 19.25 1.79
CA LEU A 85 -0.13 20.54 1.15
C LEU A 85 -1.28 20.44 0.15
N ASN A 86 -1.47 19.30 -0.52
CA ASN A 86 -2.62 19.06 -1.39
C ASN A 86 -3.91 18.94 -0.58
N GLU A 87 -3.90 18.18 0.52
CA GLU A 87 -5.06 18.01 1.39
C GLU A 87 -5.45 19.31 2.11
N ALA A 88 -4.47 20.09 2.58
CA ALA A 88 -4.72 21.41 3.16
C ALA A 88 -5.44 22.32 2.15
N ARG A 89 -4.96 22.37 0.90
CA ARG A 89 -5.61 23.13 -0.18
C ARG A 89 -7.01 22.62 -0.49
N ARG A 90 -7.20 21.30 -0.55
CA ARG A 90 -8.50 20.67 -0.81
C ARG A 90 -9.53 21.04 0.27
N GLN A 91 -9.08 21.13 1.52
CA GLN A 91 -9.93 21.47 2.67
C GLN A 91 -10.01 22.99 2.94
N GLY A 92 -9.35 23.83 2.13
CA GLY A 92 -9.31 25.27 2.34
C GLY A 92 -8.57 25.71 3.61
N VAL A 93 -7.72 24.84 4.17
CA VAL A 93 -6.97 25.09 5.40
C VAL A 93 -5.64 25.76 5.08
N VAL A 94 -5.40 26.92 5.68
CA VAL A 94 -4.10 27.59 5.63
C VAL A 94 -3.25 27.07 6.79
N LEU A 95 -2.24 26.25 6.48
CA LEU A 95 -1.37 25.67 7.52
C LEU A 95 -0.60 26.73 8.29
N TYR A 96 -0.12 27.79 7.62
CA TYR A 96 0.67 28.86 8.22
C TYR A 96 0.01 30.23 7.94
N PRO A 97 -0.89 30.71 8.81
CA PRO A 97 -1.67 31.93 8.57
C PRO A 97 -0.84 33.22 8.63
N HIS A 98 0.35 33.21 9.24
CA HIS A 98 1.27 34.34 9.29
C HIS A 98 2.61 33.96 8.66
N SER A 99 2.85 34.44 7.43
CA SER A 99 4.16 34.43 6.82
C SER A 99 4.82 35.78 7.08
N GLU A 100 5.31 36.02 8.29
CA GLU A 100 6.40 36.98 8.42
C GLU A 100 7.60 36.35 7.71
N VAL A 101 7.96 36.95 6.58
CA VAL A 101 9.17 36.57 5.83
C VAL A 101 10.31 37.19 6.62
N ASP A 102 10.84 36.45 7.60
CA ASP A 102 12.06 36.89 8.26
C ASP A 102 13.21 36.67 7.28
N GLU A 103 13.70 37.77 6.67
CA GLU A 103 14.70 37.76 5.59
C GLU A 103 16.06 37.14 6.00
N LYS A 104 16.20 36.76 7.28
CA LYS A 104 17.41 36.14 7.85
C LYS A 104 17.36 34.61 7.99
N GLU A 105 16.23 33.96 7.75
CA GLU A 105 16.14 32.49 7.90
C GLU A 105 16.70 31.75 6.67
N THR A 106 17.81 31.03 6.87
CA THR A 106 18.33 30.05 5.90
C THR A 106 17.32 28.92 5.68
N ALA A 107 16.45 29.11 4.67
CA ALA A 107 15.31 28.26 4.32
C ALA A 107 14.28 28.10 5.45
N PRO A 108 13.08 28.70 5.34
CA PRO A 108 12.05 28.64 6.39
C PRO A 108 11.77 27.20 6.83
N ALA A 109 11.64 26.96 8.14
CA ALA A 109 11.30 25.64 8.70
C ALA A 109 10.04 25.02 8.07
N LYS A 110 9.17 25.87 7.51
CA LYS A 110 7.98 25.55 6.69
C LYS A 110 8.28 24.77 5.40
N HIS A 111 9.54 24.63 4.99
CA HIS A 111 9.97 23.81 3.85
C HIS A 111 10.58 22.46 4.25
N ASP A 112 10.78 22.20 5.55
CA ASP A 112 11.23 20.89 6.01
C ASP A 112 10.03 19.92 6.14
N PRO A 113 10.07 18.75 5.47
CA PRO A 113 8.96 17.81 5.51
C PRO A 113 8.57 17.31 6.90
N LYS A 114 9.54 17.14 7.80
CA LYS A 114 9.27 16.64 9.17
C LYS A 114 8.62 17.72 10.01
N HIS A 115 9.04 18.97 9.82
CA HIS A 115 8.40 20.12 10.45
C HIS A 115 6.95 20.27 9.99
N VAL A 116 6.69 20.24 8.68
CA VAL A 116 5.32 20.32 8.14
C VAL A 116 4.45 19.17 8.66
N ALA A 117 4.99 17.95 8.69
CA ALA A 117 4.26 16.79 9.21
C ALA A 117 3.91 16.95 10.70
N LEU A 118 4.85 17.36 11.55
CA LEU A 118 4.61 17.55 12.99
C LEU A 118 3.63 18.70 13.25
N HIS A 119 3.83 19.85 12.61
CA HIS A 119 2.93 21.00 12.72
C HIS A 119 1.50 20.63 12.30
N THR A 120 1.35 19.92 11.18
CA THR A 120 0.01 19.49 10.70
C THR A 120 -0.61 18.47 11.65
N TYR A 121 0.19 17.56 12.22
CA TYR A 121 -0.28 16.60 13.22
C TYR A 121 -0.84 17.27 14.47
N LEU A 122 -0.14 18.29 14.99
CA LEU A 122 -0.49 18.98 16.23
C LEU A 122 -1.66 19.95 16.05
N HIS A 123 -1.65 20.76 14.99
CA HIS A 123 -2.60 21.87 14.83
C HIS A 123 -3.73 21.60 13.83
N HIS A 124 -3.53 20.66 12.89
CA HIS A 124 -4.44 20.44 11.76
C HIS A 124 -4.76 18.95 11.60
N LYS A 125 -5.17 18.30 12.69
CA LYS A 125 -5.36 16.85 12.78
C LYS A 125 -6.20 16.26 11.64
N GLY A 126 -7.29 16.92 11.22
CA GLY A 126 -8.12 16.46 10.10
C GLY A 126 -7.39 16.43 8.75
N VAL A 127 -6.53 17.42 8.49
CA VAL A 127 -5.66 17.45 7.29
C VAL A 127 -4.62 16.34 7.37
N PHE A 128 -3.99 16.16 8.54
CA PHE A 128 -2.99 15.10 8.73
C PHE A 128 -3.59 13.70 8.53
N GLU A 129 -4.75 13.44 9.13
CA GLU A 129 -5.44 12.14 9.02
C GLU A 129 -5.89 11.85 7.59
N ALA A 130 -6.34 12.87 6.85
CA ALA A 130 -6.69 12.73 5.44
C ALA A 130 -5.45 12.48 4.55
N ALA A 131 -4.33 13.14 4.86
CA ALA A 131 -3.07 12.91 4.18
C ALA A 131 -2.51 11.51 4.46
N ALA A 132 -2.63 11.03 5.70
CA ALA A 132 -2.19 9.70 6.11
C ALA A 132 -3.00 8.61 5.38
N ASP A 133 -4.31 8.79 5.27
CA ASP A 133 -5.17 7.89 4.50
C ASP A 133 -4.80 7.86 3.01
N PHE A 134 -4.60 9.04 2.41
CA PHE A 134 -4.21 9.13 1.01
C PHE A 134 -2.84 8.47 0.76
N HIS A 135 -1.90 8.65 1.69
CA HIS A 135 -0.62 7.94 1.65
C HIS A 135 -0.82 6.42 1.75
N ALA A 136 -1.68 5.96 2.67
CA ALA A 136 -2.00 4.56 2.85
C ALA A 136 -2.65 3.92 1.61
N LEU A 137 -3.52 4.63 0.87
CA LEU A 137 -4.11 4.13 -0.39
C LEU A 137 -3.07 3.79 -1.46
N ARG A 138 -1.92 4.48 -1.44
CA ARG A 138 -0.85 4.36 -2.44
C ARG A 138 0.30 3.46 -2.01
N ALA A 139 0.37 3.12 -0.73
CA ALA A 139 1.45 2.32 -0.16
C ALA A 139 1.44 0.83 -0.59
N PRO A 140 0.29 0.12 -0.67
CA PRO A 140 0.28 -1.28 -1.06
C PRO A 140 0.82 -1.51 -2.48
N THR A 141 1.79 -2.42 -2.60
CA THR A 141 2.38 -2.86 -3.87
C THR A 141 1.75 -4.14 -4.41
N ALA A 142 0.97 -4.83 -3.58
CA ALA A 142 0.19 -6.01 -3.95
C ALA A 142 -1.17 -5.93 -3.26
N LEU A 143 -2.22 -6.19 -4.04
CA LEU A 143 -3.60 -6.11 -3.59
C LEU A 143 -4.28 -7.44 -3.88
N ALA A 144 -5.18 -7.83 -3.00
CA ALA A 144 -6.12 -8.88 -3.31
C ALA A 144 -7.17 -8.31 -4.24
N GLU A 145 -7.27 -8.85 -5.44
CA GLU A 145 -8.27 -8.49 -6.41
C GLU A 145 -9.42 -9.50 -6.38
N PHE A 146 -10.64 -8.96 -6.42
CA PHE A 146 -11.89 -9.69 -6.53
C PHE A 146 -12.70 -9.06 -7.67
N ARG A 147 -13.40 -9.90 -8.44
CA ARG A 147 -14.37 -9.44 -9.44
C ARG A 147 -15.75 -10.00 -9.15
N GLY A 148 -16.75 -9.13 -9.21
CA GLY A 148 -18.15 -9.49 -9.11
C GLY A 148 -18.67 -10.26 -10.34
N PRO A 149 -19.85 -10.89 -10.25
CA PRO A 149 -20.51 -11.52 -11.38
C PRO A 149 -21.08 -10.52 -12.40
N GLU A 150 -21.44 -9.32 -11.96
CA GLU A 150 -22.14 -8.31 -12.77
C GLU A 150 -21.37 -7.00 -12.72
N ARG A 151 -21.21 -6.33 -13.88
CA ARG A 151 -20.63 -4.98 -14.00
C ARG A 151 -21.66 -3.90 -13.63
N ASP A 152 -21.18 -2.66 -13.52
CA ASP A 152 -21.99 -1.46 -13.28
C ASP A 152 -22.83 -1.51 -11.99
N VAL A 153 -22.28 -2.14 -10.94
CA VAL A 153 -22.92 -2.18 -9.63
C VAL A 153 -22.46 -0.97 -8.80
N SER A 154 -23.37 -0.04 -8.53
CA SER A 154 -23.09 1.12 -7.69
C SER A 154 -22.89 0.72 -6.22
N ALA A 155 -22.03 1.44 -5.51
CA ALA A 155 -21.88 1.33 -4.06
C ALA A 155 -22.61 2.49 -3.36
N ASP A 156 -23.20 2.20 -2.21
CA ASP A 156 -23.88 3.20 -1.37
C ASP A 156 -22.99 3.54 -0.18
N LEU A 157 -22.61 4.82 -0.09
CA LEU A 157 -21.79 5.38 0.98
C LEU A 157 -22.51 6.48 1.75
N THR A 158 -23.83 6.36 1.93
CA THR A 158 -24.55 7.15 2.93
C THR A 158 -23.87 7.04 4.31
N ALA A 159 -24.04 8.07 5.14
CA ALA A 159 -23.44 8.09 6.48
C ALA A 159 -23.87 6.89 7.34
N GLU A 160 -25.13 6.47 7.20
CA GLU A 160 -25.68 5.30 7.89
C GLU A 160 -24.98 4.00 7.47
N ILE A 161 -24.84 3.77 6.16
CA ILE A 161 -24.16 2.57 5.64
C ILE A 161 -22.68 2.58 5.99
N SER A 162 -22.03 3.74 5.91
CA SER A 162 -20.63 3.90 6.29
C SER A 162 -20.39 3.52 7.75
N GLU A 163 -21.29 3.93 8.66
CA GLU A 163 -21.20 3.56 10.09
C GLU A 163 -21.48 2.07 10.34
N VAL A 164 -22.44 1.47 9.62
CA VAL A 164 -22.69 0.02 9.73
C VAL A 164 -21.50 -0.78 9.21
N PHE A 165 -20.94 -0.40 8.05
CA PHE A 165 -19.73 -0.99 7.48
C PHE A 165 -18.54 -0.88 8.45
N LYS A 166 -18.31 0.32 9.02
CA LYS A 166 -17.27 0.57 10.01
C LYS A 166 -17.41 -0.33 11.23
N LYS A 167 -18.61 -0.49 11.78
CA LYS A 167 -18.87 -1.41 12.91
C LYS A 167 -18.55 -2.87 12.58
N ALA A 168 -18.90 -3.31 11.37
CA ALA A 168 -18.57 -4.66 10.91
C ALA A 168 -17.05 -4.85 10.72
N ALA A 169 -16.37 -3.86 10.16
CA ALA A 169 -14.92 -3.86 10.01
C ALA A 169 -14.19 -3.87 11.36
N ILE A 170 -14.65 -3.09 12.35
CA ILE A 170 -14.14 -3.13 13.74
C ILE A 170 -14.18 -4.55 14.28
N LYS A 171 -15.33 -5.23 14.13
CA LYS A 171 -15.50 -6.60 14.61
C LYS A 171 -14.58 -7.61 13.91
N LEU A 172 -14.24 -7.37 12.64
CA LEU A 172 -13.26 -8.19 11.93
C LEU A 172 -11.86 -7.99 12.51
N PHE A 173 -11.42 -6.75 12.64
CA PHE A 173 -10.07 -6.42 13.10
C PHE A 173 -9.86 -6.71 14.59
N SER A 174 -10.87 -6.52 15.43
CA SER A 174 -10.78 -6.75 16.88
C SER A 174 -10.53 -8.21 17.27
N ARG A 175 -10.79 -9.18 16.39
CA ARG A 175 -10.59 -10.62 16.64
C ARG A 175 -9.15 -10.99 16.98
N ASP A 176 -8.17 -10.20 16.52
CA ASP A 176 -6.74 -10.46 16.73
C ASP A 176 -6.08 -9.49 17.74
N LEU A 177 -6.82 -9.06 18.78
CA LEU A 177 -6.32 -8.16 19.84
C LEU A 177 -5.93 -6.74 19.36
N GLN A 178 -6.56 -6.26 18.29
CA GLN A 178 -6.20 -5.02 17.58
C GLN A 178 -6.80 -3.73 18.18
N GLY A 179 -7.40 -3.80 19.38
CA GLY A 179 -8.14 -2.68 19.99
C GLY A 179 -9.46 -2.35 19.28
N GLU A 180 -10.20 -1.38 19.82
CA GLU A 180 -11.48 -0.90 19.26
C GLU A 180 -11.31 0.33 18.36
N TYR A 181 -10.10 0.87 18.26
CA TYR A 181 -9.82 2.03 17.42
C TYR A 181 -10.05 1.67 15.95
N CYS A 182 -10.97 2.40 15.32
CA CYS A 182 -11.21 2.32 13.89
C CYS A 182 -11.67 3.66 13.33
N ARG A 183 -11.01 4.12 12.27
CA ARG A 183 -11.39 5.30 11.49
C ARG A 183 -11.65 4.87 10.05
N LEU A 184 -12.69 5.42 9.44
CA LEU A 184 -13.01 5.21 8.03
C LEU A 184 -12.83 6.53 7.29
N GLY A 185 -11.89 6.57 6.35
CA GLY A 185 -11.77 7.64 5.36
C GLY A 185 -12.35 7.18 4.03
N ALA A 186 -13.18 8.00 3.40
CA ALA A 186 -13.76 7.73 2.10
C ALA A 186 -13.27 8.76 1.06
N TYR A 187 -12.90 8.28 -0.12
CA TYR A 187 -12.35 9.06 -1.21
C TYR A 187 -12.98 8.59 -2.52
N GLU A 188 -13.47 9.52 -3.32
CA GLU A 188 -13.88 9.25 -4.70
C GLU A 188 -12.84 9.84 -5.64
N GLU A 189 -12.31 9.02 -6.54
CA GLU A 189 -11.34 9.42 -7.56
C GLU A 189 -11.61 8.62 -8.83
N ASP A 190 -11.70 9.27 -9.99
CA ASP A 190 -11.90 8.63 -11.29
C ASP A 190 -13.12 7.68 -11.37
N GLY A 191 -14.17 7.93 -10.58
CA GLY A 191 -15.35 7.05 -10.50
C GLY A 191 -15.12 5.76 -9.70
N GLU A 192 -13.95 5.62 -9.08
CA GLU A 192 -13.65 4.57 -8.12
C GLU A 192 -13.95 5.04 -6.70
N ILE A 193 -14.46 4.11 -5.90
CA ILE A 193 -14.73 4.30 -4.49
C ILE A 193 -13.55 3.75 -3.70
N ASN A 194 -12.86 4.62 -2.98
CA ASN A 194 -11.69 4.29 -2.19
C ASN A 194 -12.02 4.45 -0.70
N LEU A 195 -11.78 3.41 0.09
CA LEU A 195 -11.97 3.43 1.53
C LEU A 195 -10.66 3.10 2.22
N VAL A 196 -10.35 3.85 3.29
CA VAL A 196 -9.24 3.58 4.18
C VAL A 196 -9.77 3.31 5.56
N ILE A 197 -9.43 2.15 6.10
CA ILE A 197 -9.77 1.76 7.46
C ILE A 197 -8.49 1.79 8.29
N SER A 198 -8.33 2.83 9.09
CA SER A 198 -7.27 2.88 10.09
C SER A 198 -7.69 2.05 11.30
N HIS A 199 -6.91 1.05 11.70
CA HIS A 199 -7.20 0.18 12.85
C HIS A 199 -5.96 0.00 13.72
N GLY A 200 -6.13 -0.38 14.99
CA GLY A 200 -5.00 -0.67 15.86
C GLY A 200 -4.23 -1.92 15.40
N ALA A 201 -2.93 -1.97 15.67
CA ALA A 201 -2.13 -3.17 15.52
C ALA A 201 -2.06 -3.95 16.85
N PRO A 202 -1.83 -5.27 16.81
CA PRO A 202 -1.40 -6.01 17.99
C PRO A 202 -0.15 -5.34 18.58
N VAL A 203 0.00 -5.40 19.90
CA VAL A 203 1.20 -4.91 20.59
C VAL A 203 2.41 -5.65 20.02
N ALA A 204 3.24 -4.94 19.26
CA ALA A 204 4.47 -5.51 18.75
C ALA A 204 5.51 -5.47 19.88
N THR A 205 5.80 -6.63 20.47
CA THR A 205 6.89 -6.78 21.45
C THR A 205 8.18 -7.07 20.70
N THR A 206 8.97 -6.04 20.40
CA THR A 206 10.32 -6.28 19.86
C THR A 206 11.26 -6.50 21.04
N PRO A 207 11.88 -7.68 21.19
CA PRO A 207 12.92 -7.87 22.19
C PRO A 207 14.13 -7.05 21.76
N VAL A 208 14.51 -6.08 22.58
CA VAL A 208 15.76 -5.35 22.46
C VAL A 208 16.70 -5.93 23.51
N VAL A 209 17.87 -6.41 23.07
CA VAL A 209 18.92 -6.86 23.98
C VAL A 209 19.69 -5.63 24.44
N ASP A 210 19.48 -5.25 25.69
CA ASP A 210 20.22 -4.17 26.37
C ASP A 210 21.20 -4.82 27.36
N GLY A 211 22.46 -4.94 26.93
CA GLY A 211 23.48 -5.69 27.66
C GLY A 211 23.13 -7.17 27.82
N ASN A 212 22.92 -7.61 29.07
CA ASN A 212 22.56 -8.99 29.43
C ASN A 212 21.05 -9.17 29.75
N ARG A 213 20.20 -8.21 29.38
CA ARG A 213 18.75 -8.26 29.65
C ARG A 213 17.94 -8.02 28.37
N GLU A 214 16.93 -8.84 28.16
CA GLU A 214 15.90 -8.56 27.17
C GLU A 214 14.91 -7.54 27.73
N LYS A 215 14.71 -6.43 27.02
CA LYS A 215 13.66 -5.44 27.29
C LYS A 215 12.66 -5.43 26.14
N ILE A 216 11.40 -5.20 26.47
CA ILE A 216 10.29 -5.20 25.52
C ILE A 216 9.77 -3.77 25.39
N ILE A 217 9.66 -3.27 24.15
CA ILE A 217 8.93 -2.04 23.85
C ILE A 217 7.53 -2.43 23.37
N PRO A 218 6.46 -2.15 24.10
CA PRO A 218 5.12 -2.34 23.60
C PRO A 218 4.76 -1.19 22.66
N LEU A 219 4.67 -1.47 21.35
CA LEU A 219 4.16 -0.50 20.37
C LEU A 219 2.78 -0.95 19.86
N ARG A 220 1.76 -0.11 20.03
CA ARG A 220 0.49 -0.23 19.29
C ARG A 220 0.47 0.76 18.13
N ALA A 221 1.03 0.33 17.00
CA ALA A 221 0.97 1.12 15.77
C ALA A 221 -0.47 1.20 15.24
N VAL A 222 -0.77 2.23 14.45
CA VAL A 222 -1.96 2.24 13.59
C VAL A 222 -1.58 1.53 12.30
N LYS A 223 -2.44 0.62 11.84
CA LYS A 223 -2.37 -0.01 10.52
C LYS A 223 -3.53 0.48 9.67
N TYR A 224 -3.35 0.34 8.36
CA TYR A 224 -4.33 0.78 7.39
C TYR A 224 -4.73 -0.40 6.49
N ALA A 225 -6.01 -0.69 6.47
CA ALA A 225 -6.63 -1.50 5.42
C ALA A 225 -7.19 -0.57 4.35
N THR A 226 -7.02 -0.92 3.08
CA THR A 226 -7.44 -0.10 1.94
C THR A 226 -8.37 -0.92 1.07
N LEU A 227 -9.47 -0.32 0.64
CA LEU A 227 -10.37 -0.88 -0.36
C LEU A 227 -10.46 0.10 -1.52
N ARG A 228 -10.44 -0.42 -2.74
CA ARG A 228 -10.75 0.34 -3.93
C ARG A 228 -11.73 -0.45 -4.77
N TYR A 229 -12.88 0.13 -5.06
CA TYR A 229 -13.94 -0.48 -5.82
C TYR A 229 -14.19 0.31 -7.10
N SER A 230 -14.17 -0.40 -8.24
CA SER A 230 -14.60 0.13 -9.52
C SER A 230 -16.00 -0.42 -9.84
N PRO A 231 -17.05 0.41 -9.81
CA PRO A 231 -18.41 0.01 -10.19
C PRO A 231 -18.47 -0.53 -11.62
N ALA A 232 -17.84 0.17 -12.57
CA ALA A 232 -17.87 -0.18 -14.00
C ALA A 232 -17.32 -1.58 -14.27
N GLU A 233 -16.24 -1.95 -13.59
CA GLU A 233 -15.60 -3.26 -13.77
C GLU A 233 -16.06 -4.31 -12.74
N ALA A 234 -16.86 -3.89 -11.76
CA ALA A 234 -17.19 -4.63 -10.55
C ALA A 234 -15.96 -5.26 -9.87
N ARG A 235 -14.85 -4.51 -9.82
CA ARG A 235 -13.59 -4.98 -9.23
C ARG A 235 -13.37 -4.35 -7.87
N LEU A 236 -13.03 -5.18 -6.89
CA LEU A 236 -12.61 -4.78 -5.56
C LEU A 236 -11.15 -5.14 -5.34
N PHE A 237 -10.35 -4.15 -4.97
CA PHE A 237 -8.96 -4.31 -4.57
C PHE A 237 -8.84 -4.08 -3.07
N ILE A 238 -8.18 -5.00 -2.35
CA ILE A 238 -7.96 -4.91 -0.91
C ILE A 238 -6.46 -4.94 -0.59
N GLY A 239 -5.99 -3.96 0.17
CA GLY A 239 -4.59 -3.81 0.60
C GLY A 239 -4.44 -3.63 2.10
N GLY A 240 -3.23 -3.89 2.62
CA GLY A 240 -2.92 -3.68 4.04
C GLY A 240 -3.56 -4.69 5.01
N VAL A 241 -4.23 -5.71 4.48
CA VAL A 241 -4.93 -6.77 5.23
C VAL A 241 -4.26 -8.12 5.02
N VAL A 242 -4.15 -8.92 6.08
CA VAL A 242 -3.61 -10.28 6.01
C VAL A 242 -4.49 -11.18 5.13
N LYS A 243 -3.88 -12.13 4.41
CA LYS A 243 -4.55 -12.96 3.41
C LYS A 243 -5.83 -13.65 3.92
N ALA A 244 -5.82 -14.10 5.17
CA ALA A 244 -6.95 -14.78 5.80
C ALA A 244 -8.20 -13.88 5.97
N GLN A 245 -8.01 -12.57 6.12
CA GLN A 245 -9.10 -11.61 6.38
C GLN A 245 -9.61 -10.91 5.11
N GLN A 246 -8.92 -11.08 3.97
CA GLN A 246 -9.28 -10.39 2.73
C GLN A 246 -10.67 -10.78 2.23
N ALA A 247 -11.03 -12.07 2.30
CA ALA A 247 -12.35 -12.55 1.87
C ALA A 247 -13.47 -12.07 2.81
N ASP A 248 -13.23 -12.06 4.12
CA ASP A 248 -14.18 -11.55 5.10
C ASP A 248 -14.43 -10.05 4.90
N LEU A 249 -13.39 -9.27 4.63
CA LEU A 249 -13.53 -7.84 4.36
C LEU A 249 -14.25 -7.58 3.04
N ALA A 250 -13.98 -8.37 2.00
CA ALA A 250 -14.73 -8.32 0.74
C ALA A 250 -16.22 -8.61 0.95
N GLU A 251 -16.55 -9.60 1.78
CA GLU A 251 -17.94 -9.94 2.13
C GLU A 251 -18.63 -8.84 2.96
N ILE A 252 -17.92 -8.23 3.92
CA ILE A 252 -18.43 -7.08 4.68
C ILE A 252 -18.75 -5.91 3.73
N PHE A 253 -17.86 -5.63 2.77
CA PHE A 253 -18.08 -4.60 1.75
C PHE A 253 -19.28 -4.95 0.87
N ALA A 254 -19.35 -6.18 0.34
CA ALA A 254 -20.43 -6.64 -0.51
C ALA A 254 -21.81 -6.55 0.19
N ARG A 255 -21.88 -7.00 1.45
CA ARG A 255 -23.12 -6.99 2.24
C ARG A 255 -23.59 -5.58 2.57
N HIS A 256 -22.71 -4.72 3.03
CA HIS A 256 -23.09 -3.42 3.59
C HIS A 256 -23.06 -2.30 2.57
N VAL A 257 -22.02 -2.23 1.75
CA VAL A 257 -21.80 -1.14 0.79
C VAL A 257 -22.48 -1.42 -0.55
N LEU A 258 -22.48 -2.68 -1.02
CA LEU A 258 -23.17 -3.05 -2.26
C LEU A 258 -24.61 -3.55 -2.03
N GLY A 259 -25.00 -3.84 -0.78
CA GLY A 259 -26.29 -4.48 -0.48
C GLY A 259 -26.44 -5.89 -1.08
N ARG A 260 -25.33 -6.54 -1.47
CA ARG A 260 -25.28 -7.81 -2.21
C ARG A 260 -24.35 -8.80 -1.49
N PRO A 261 -24.83 -9.49 -0.43
CA PRO A 261 -24.05 -10.54 0.23
C PRO A 261 -23.58 -11.62 -0.76
N GLY A 262 -22.35 -12.11 -0.63
CA GLY A 262 -21.79 -13.14 -1.53
C GLY A 262 -21.33 -12.64 -2.90
N PHE A 263 -21.37 -11.33 -3.18
CA PHE A 263 -21.01 -10.79 -4.49
C PHE A 263 -19.57 -11.15 -4.94
N PHE A 264 -18.64 -11.32 -4.00
CA PHE A 264 -17.25 -11.72 -4.27
C PHE A 264 -16.91 -13.15 -3.83
N SER A 265 -17.90 -13.99 -3.54
CA SER A 265 -17.67 -15.37 -3.03
C SER A 265 -17.67 -16.44 -4.13
N GLY A 266 -17.95 -16.08 -5.38
CA GLY A 266 -17.93 -17.03 -6.50
C GLY A 266 -16.56 -17.67 -6.68
N LYS A 267 -16.53 -18.94 -7.16
CA LYS A 267 -15.28 -19.67 -7.43
C LYS A 267 -14.33 -18.89 -8.35
N ASP A 268 -14.91 -18.14 -9.27
CA ASP A 268 -14.17 -17.37 -10.28
C ASP A 268 -13.89 -15.93 -9.84
N ALA A 269 -14.35 -15.49 -8.65
CA ALA A 269 -14.17 -14.12 -8.20
C ALA A 269 -12.69 -13.72 -8.08
N ARG A 270 -11.80 -14.72 -7.98
CA ARG A 270 -10.34 -14.57 -7.94
C ARG A 270 -9.64 -15.24 -9.12
N ASP A 271 -10.40 -15.71 -10.11
CA ASP A 271 -9.89 -16.28 -11.35
C ASP A 271 -9.88 -15.24 -12.46
N LEU A 272 -8.92 -14.32 -12.35
CA LEU A 272 -8.87 -13.05 -13.07
C LEU A 272 -7.86 -13.05 -14.21
N TYR A 273 -6.84 -13.89 -14.13
CA TYR A 273 -5.68 -13.84 -15.01
C TYR A 273 -5.33 -15.21 -15.57
N THR A 274 -4.78 -15.22 -16.77
CA THR A 274 -4.24 -16.40 -17.45
C THR A 274 -2.90 -16.09 -18.12
N LEU A 275 -2.10 -17.13 -18.32
CA LEU A 275 -0.86 -17.09 -19.10
C LEU A 275 -0.96 -17.96 -20.37
N ASP A 276 -2.17 -18.43 -20.71
CA ASP A 276 -2.40 -19.30 -21.87
C ASP A 276 -1.96 -18.67 -23.20
N PRO A 277 -2.21 -17.38 -23.49
CA PRO A 277 -1.72 -16.77 -24.73
C PRO A 277 -0.19 -16.87 -24.88
N ILE A 278 0.54 -16.69 -23.78
CA ILE A 278 2.00 -16.78 -23.76
C ILE A 278 2.45 -18.23 -23.90
N SER A 279 1.79 -19.14 -23.20
CA SER A 279 2.08 -20.59 -23.29
C SER A 279 1.85 -21.13 -24.71
N LYS A 280 0.81 -20.66 -25.40
CA LYS A 280 0.49 -21.02 -26.78
C LYS A 280 1.51 -20.47 -27.77
N ALA A 281 1.92 -19.21 -27.60
CA ALA A 281 2.95 -18.59 -28.45
C ALA A 281 4.37 -19.12 -28.18
N GLY A 282 4.61 -19.63 -26.96
CA GLY A 282 5.89 -20.21 -26.57
C GLY A 282 7.02 -19.18 -26.41
N PRO A 283 8.29 -19.59 -26.58
CA PRO A 283 9.46 -18.75 -26.35
C PRO A 283 9.51 -17.45 -27.17
N GLY A 284 8.82 -17.41 -28.32
CA GLY A 284 8.78 -16.27 -29.22
C GLY A 284 7.75 -15.20 -28.85
N PHE A 285 6.97 -15.38 -27.77
CA PHE A 285 5.98 -14.38 -27.35
C PHE A 285 6.63 -13.02 -27.06
N ALA A 286 6.03 -11.97 -27.60
CA ALA A 286 6.37 -10.59 -27.30
C ALA A 286 5.07 -9.77 -27.14
N PHE A 287 5.11 -8.77 -26.25
CA PHE A 287 4.01 -7.83 -26.12
C PHE A 287 4.02 -6.84 -27.28
N ASP A 288 2.89 -6.67 -27.96
CA ASP A 288 2.68 -5.54 -28.86
C ASP A 288 2.21 -4.32 -28.06
N HIS A 289 3.10 -3.37 -27.84
CA HIS A 289 2.82 -2.15 -27.10
C HIS A 289 2.63 -0.91 -27.99
N ARG A 290 2.70 -1.07 -29.32
CA ARG A 290 2.70 0.06 -30.29
C ARG A 290 1.39 0.84 -30.33
N TYR A 291 0.33 0.31 -29.72
CA TYR A 291 -0.94 1.02 -29.57
C TYR A 291 -0.88 2.17 -28.55
N ASP A 292 0.14 2.22 -27.69
CA ASP A 292 0.34 3.27 -26.69
C ASP A 292 1.76 3.82 -26.79
N ASP A 293 1.89 5.01 -27.42
CA ASP A 293 3.17 5.68 -27.63
C ASP A 293 3.90 6.05 -26.32
N ARG A 294 3.23 5.96 -25.16
CA ARG A 294 3.88 6.16 -23.85
C ARG A 294 4.70 4.94 -23.45
N ILE A 295 4.40 3.76 -23.97
CA ILE A 295 5.14 2.53 -23.72
C ILE A 295 6.27 2.43 -24.74
N LEU A 296 7.50 2.53 -24.24
CA LEU A 296 8.72 2.46 -25.05
C LEU A 296 9.13 1.03 -25.36
N ASP A 297 8.94 0.12 -24.41
CA ASP A 297 9.35 -1.27 -24.52
C ASP A 297 8.68 -2.12 -23.41
N VAL A 298 8.52 -3.42 -23.65
CA VAL A 298 8.03 -4.39 -22.67
C VAL A 298 8.84 -5.67 -22.77
N ARG A 299 9.48 -6.07 -21.65
CA ARG A 299 10.35 -7.26 -21.62
C ARG A 299 9.96 -8.22 -20.52
N ILE A 300 9.78 -9.50 -20.84
CA ILE A 300 9.62 -10.56 -19.84
C ILE A 300 11.01 -10.88 -19.27
N VAL A 301 11.24 -10.48 -18.02
CA VAL A 301 12.55 -10.58 -17.35
C VAL A 301 12.67 -11.80 -16.44
N ALA A 302 11.55 -12.42 -16.08
CA ALA A 302 11.53 -13.71 -15.41
C ALA A 302 10.29 -14.51 -15.81
N ALA A 303 10.42 -15.83 -15.81
CA ALA A 303 9.33 -16.76 -16.09
C ALA A 303 9.54 -18.06 -15.30
N ALA A 304 8.45 -18.64 -14.78
CA ALA A 304 8.45 -19.92 -14.09
C ALA A 304 7.57 -20.92 -14.84
N ALA A 305 8.17 -22.01 -15.30
CA ALA A 305 7.46 -23.12 -15.91
C ALA A 305 7.30 -24.24 -14.87
N ASP A 306 6.07 -24.59 -14.54
CA ASP A 306 5.74 -25.61 -13.55
C ASP A 306 5.47 -26.94 -14.25
N GLN A 307 6.15 -28.00 -13.82
CA GLN A 307 5.95 -29.36 -14.27
C GLN A 307 4.89 -30.04 -13.41
N PHE A 308 3.94 -30.65 -14.08
CA PHE A 308 2.91 -31.51 -13.52
C PHE A 308 3.00 -32.89 -14.16
N GLU A 309 2.75 -33.90 -13.35
CA GLU A 309 2.61 -35.29 -13.78
C GLU A 309 1.23 -35.80 -13.38
N TRP A 310 0.66 -36.66 -14.22
CA TRP A 310 -0.60 -37.31 -13.91
C TRP A 310 -0.34 -38.41 -12.88
N ASP A 311 -1.00 -38.32 -11.73
CA ASP A 311 -0.99 -39.36 -10.72
C ASP A 311 -2.15 -40.32 -11.02
N GLU A 312 -1.84 -41.55 -11.45
CA GLU A 312 -2.85 -42.56 -11.80
C GLU A 312 -3.60 -43.08 -10.57
N ASP A 313 -2.96 -43.10 -9.39
CA ASP A 313 -3.55 -43.62 -8.16
C ASP A 313 -4.54 -42.61 -7.55
N GLU A 314 -4.19 -41.33 -7.58
CA GLU A 314 -5.01 -40.24 -7.02
C GLU A 314 -5.94 -39.57 -8.06
N GLY A 315 -5.77 -39.88 -9.36
CA GLY A 315 -6.61 -39.38 -10.44
C GLY A 315 -6.51 -37.85 -10.64
N HIS A 316 -5.36 -37.25 -10.34
CA HIS A 316 -5.15 -35.81 -10.45
C HIS A 316 -3.75 -35.44 -10.95
N TRP A 317 -3.60 -34.22 -11.47
CA TRP A 317 -2.29 -33.67 -11.82
C TRP A 317 -1.54 -33.21 -10.57
N ARG A 318 -0.40 -33.83 -10.31
CA ARG A 318 0.48 -33.50 -9.18
C ARG A 318 1.59 -32.55 -9.64
N TYR A 319 1.80 -31.47 -8.88
CA TYR A 319 2.96 -30.60 -9.08
C TYR A 319 4.25 -31.34 -8.72
N VAL A 320 5.25 -31.25 -9.59
CA VAL A 320 6.55 -31.93 -9.43
C VAL A 320 7.64 -30.93 -9.08
N ARG A 321 7.87 -29.95 -9.96
CA ARG A 321 8.91 -28.93 -9.81
C ARG A 321 8.64 -27.71 -10.68
N SER A 322 9.41 -26.65 -10.46
CA SER A 322 9.37 -25.44 -11.27
C SER A 322 10.74 -25.15 -11.87
N TRP A 323 10.78 -24.82 -13.15
CA TRP A 323 11.95 -24.28 -13.84
C TRP A 323 11.82 -22.76 -13.93
N VAL A 324 12.69 -22.05 -13.21
CA VAL A 324 12.68 -20.58 -13.19
C VAL A 324 13.78 -20.04 -14.09
N SER A 325 13.39 -19.18 -15.03
CA SER A 325 14.29 -18.41 -15.88
C SER A 325 14.29 -16.95 -15.46
N LYS A 326 15.47 -16.33 -15.42
CA LYS A 326 15.66 -14.88 -15.22
C LYS A 326 16.65 -14.36 -16.25
N ASP A 327 16.19 -13.45 -17.10
CA ASP A 327 17.03 -12.77 -18.08
C ASP A 327 16.44 -11.39 -18.37
N PRO A 328 17.15 -10.29 -18.05
CA PRO A 328 16.72 -8.94 -18.39
C PRO A 328 16.46 -8.69 -19.89
N ALA A 329 17.02 -9.52 -20.78
CA ALA A 329 16.84 -9.41 -22.23
C ALA A 329 15.69 -10.28 -22.79
N GLY A 330 15.25 -11.31 -22.07
CA GLY A 330 14.10 -12.14 -22.47
C GLY A 330 14.11 -13.54 -21.84
N ALA A 331 13.48 -13.69 -20.68
CA ALA A 331 13.50 -14.95 -19.91
C ALA A 331 12.84 -16.15 -20.61
N LEU A 332 11.87 -15.93 -21.51
CA LEU A 332 11.19 -17.02 -22.21
C LEU A 332 12.12 -17.78 -23.17
N ARG A 333 13.18 -17.13 -23.68
CA ARG A 333 14.13 -17.74 -24.64
C ARG A 333 14.88 -18.92 -24.04
N HIS A 334 15.08 -18.95 -22.72
CA HIS A 334 15.72 -20.08 -22.05
C HIS A 334 14.88 -21.36 -22.08
N PHE A 335 13.59 -21.28 -22.43
CA PHE A 335 12.76 -22.47 -22.64
C PHE A 335 12.87 -23.00 -24.08
N GLU A 336 13.46 -22.23 -25.00
CA GLU A 336 13.76 -22.70 -26.34
C GLU A 336 14.84 -23.79 -26.28
N GLY A 337 14.59 -24.94 -26.90
CA GLY A 337 15.51 -26.08 -26.88
C GLY A 337 15.64 -26.82 -25.54
N SER A 338 14.94 -26.41 -24.47
CA SER A 338 14.93 -27.13 -23.18
C SER A 338 13.91 -28.28 -23.18
N GLU A 339 13.75 -28.97 -22.04
CA GLU A 339 12.70 -29.99 -21.83
C GLU A 339 11.29 -29.40 -21.65
N VAL A 340 11.18 -28.08 -21.42
CA VAL A 340 9.89 -27.42 -21.15
C VAL A 340 9.03 -27.42 -22.42
N ARG A 341 7.84 -28.04 -22.34
CA ARG A 341 6.84 -28.07 -23.42
C ARG A 341 5.47 -27.71 -22.86
N PHE A 342 5.11 -26.44 -22.96
CA PHE A 342 3.81 -25.95 -22.46
C PHE A 342 2.65 -26.75 -23.08
N GLY A 343 1.68 -27.12 -22.22
CA GLY A 343 0.53 -27.94 -22.61
C GLY A 343 0.77 -29.46 -22.56
N LYS A 344 2.00 -29.94 -22.34
CA LYS A 344 2.34 -31.37 -22.17
C LYS A 344 2.95 -31.62 -20.79
N GLY A 345 2.14 -31.48 -19.73
CA GLY A 345 2.61 -31.56 -18.35
C GLY A 345 3.30 -30.29 -17.84
N TRP A 346 3.81 -29.42 -18.71
CA TRP A 346 4.34 -28.10 -18.29
C TRP A 346 3.30 -26.99 -18.45
N ARG A 347 3.26 -26.08 -17.48
CA ARG A 347 2.40 -24.88 -17.49
C ARG A 347 3.24 -23.64 -17.13
N LEU A 348 2.98 -22.52 -17.78
CA LEU A 348 3.61 -21.26 -17.37
C LEU A 348 2.87 -20.76 -16.12
N GLY A 349 3.50 -20.87 -14.95
CA GLY A 349 2.89 -20.55 -13.66
C GLY A 349 3.00 -19.09 -13.26
N GLU A 350 4.07 -18.42 -13.69
CA GLU A 350 4.34 -17.03 -13.33
C GLU A 350 5.23 -16.35 -14.37
N ILE A 351 4.99 -15.05 -14.59
CA ILE A 351 5.95 -14.17 -15.27
C ILE A 351 6.20 -12.91 -14.46
N SER A 352 7.38 -12.32 -14.65
CA SER A 352 7.65 -10.92 -14.34
C SER A 352 8.12 -10.21 -15.58
N PHE A 353 7.51 -9.07 -15.91
CA PHE A 353 7.89 -8.24 -17.05
C PHE A 353 8.13 -6.80 -16.64
N ARG A 354 9.01 -6.12 -17.35
CA ARG A 354 9.31 -4.70 -17.17
C ARG A 354 8.68 -3.91 -18.30
N VAL A 355 7.89 -2.91 -17.94
CA VAL A 355 7.34 -1.92 -18.85
C VAL A 355 8.17 -0.65 -18.73
N PHE A 356 8.73 -0.19 -19.85
CA PHE A 356 9.49 1.04 -19.94
C PHE A 356 8.57 2.15 -20.44
N MET A 357 8.35 3.17 -19.62
CA MET A 357 7.43 4.27 -19.90
C MET A 357 8.20 5.55 -20.20
N LYS A 358 7.66 6.35 -21.13
CA LYS A 358 8.09 7.74 -21.33
C LYS A 358 7.98 8.50 -20.00
N SER A 359 9.02 9.25 -19.67
CA SER A 359 9.07 10.09 -18.47
C SER A 359 9.80 11.40 -18.79
N GLU A 360 9.49 12.46 -18.05
CA GLU A 360 10.14 13.78 -18.19
C GLU A 360 11.62 13.77 -17.75
N GLY A 361 12.04 12.74 -17.02
CA GLY A 361 13.42 12.59 -16.56
C GLY A 361 14.37 12.04 -17.62
N LYS A 362 15.68 12.11 -17.33
CA LYS A 362 16.75 11.59 -18.21
C LYS A 362 16.67 10.09 -18.52
N ARG A 363 15.90 9.31 -17.73
CA ARG A 363 15.72 7.87 -17.93
C ARG A 363 14.22 7.54 -18.02
N PRO A 364 13.84 6.56 -18.84
CA PRO A 364 12.49 6.02 -18.82
C PRO A 364 12.08 5.57 -17.42
N ALA A 365 10.82 5.80 -17.06
CA ALA A 365 10.27 5.20 -15.86
C ALA A 365 10.12 3.69 -16.11
N GLN A 366 10.42 2.88 -15.09
CA GLN A 366 10.36 1.43 -15.19
C GLN A 366 9.34 0.90 -14.19
N VAL A 367 8.40 0.09 -14.69
CA VAL A 367 7.44 -0.62 -13.83
C VAL A 367 7.68 -2.11 -13.99
N THR A 368 8.05 -2.77 -12.89
CA THR A 368 8.12 -4.24 -12.84
C THR A 368 6.76 -4.77 -12.45
N VAL A 369 6.19 -5.60 -13.32
CA VAL A 369 4.90 -6.23 -13.15
C VAL A 369 5.10 -7.72 -12.96
N ARG A 370 4.50 -8.27 -11.90
CA ARG A 370 4.44 -9.70 -11.63
C ARG A 370 3.01 -10.17 -11.90
N LEU A 371 2.88 -11.16 -12.77
CA LEU A 371 1.61 -11.78 -13.11
C LEU A 371 1.68 -13.28 -12.77
N LYS A 372 0.82 -13.70 -11.85
CA LYS A 372 0.70 -15.08 -11.39
C LYS A 372 -0.79 -15.47 -11.35
N PRO A 373 -1.27 -16.26 -12.32
CA PRO A 373 -2.61 -16.84 -12.29
C PRO A 373 -2.85 -17.66 -11.01
N PRO A 374 -4.12 -17.81 -10.58
CA PRO A 374 -5.31 -17.26 -11.24
C PRO A 374 -5.61 -15.79 -10.88
N GLY A 375 -5.00 -15.23 -9.83
CA GLY A 375 -5.52 -13.97 -9.24
C GLY A 375 -4.48 -12.95 -8.78
N THR A 376 -3.21 -13.07 -9.18
CA THR A 376 -2.17 -12.12 -8.75
C THR A 376 -1.69 -11.28 -9.92
N LEU A 377 -1.94 -9.98 -9.85
CA LEU A 377 -1.26 -8.95 -10.61
C LEU A 377 -0.66 -7.95 -9.62
N ALA A 378 0.68 -7.86 -9.58
CA ALA A 378 1.39 -7.04 -8.61
C ALA A 378 2.41 -6.14 -9.29
N PHE A 379 2.31 -4.84 -9.02
CA PHE A 379 3.28 -3.83 -9.42
C PHE A 379 3.13 -2.61 -8.51
N ARG A 380 4.21 -1.82 -8.39
CA ARG A 380 4.13 -0.56 -7.64
C ARG A 380 3.15 0.36 -8.35
N ARG A 381 2.10 0.80 -7.65
CA ARG A 381 1.14 1.76 -8.18
C ARG A 381 1.86 3.03 -8.58
N THR A 382 1.66 3.40 -9.83
CA THR A 382 2.22 4.60 -10.44
C THR A 382 1.14 5.19 -11.33
N ARG A 383 1.37 6.39 -11.85
CA ARG A 383 0.53 7.03 -12.88
C ARG A 383 0.32 6.21 -14.16
N PHE A 384 0.94 5.02 -14.27
CA PHE A 384 0.88 4.14 -15.44
C PHE A 384 -0.03 2.92 -15.25
N GLU A 385 -0.75 2.82 -14.13
CA GLU A 385 -1.63 1.68 -13.81
C GLU A 385 -2.64 1.35 -14.92
N LYS A 386 -3.39 2.34 -15.43
CA LYS A 386 -4.35 2.15 -16.53
C LYS A 386 -3.69 1.58 -17.80
N ALA A 387 -2.47 2.00 -18.11
CA ALA A 387 -1.72 1.52 -19.27
C ALA A 387 -1.30 0.04 -19.11
N ILE A 388 -0.91 -0.37 -17.90
CA ILE A 388 -0.54 -1.75 -17.57
C ILE A 388 -1.76 -2.68 -17.67
N HIS A 389 -2.90 -2.28 -17.09
CA HIS A 389 -4.14 -3.07 -17.22
C HIS A 389 -4.57 -3.20 -18.69
N THR A 390 -4.50 -2.11 -19.46
CA THR A 390 -4.79 -2.14 -20.90
C THR A 390 -3.86 -3.09 -21.67
N LEU A 391 -2.57 -3.11 -21.31
CA LEU A 391 -1.60 -4.03 -21.91
C LEU A 391 -1.96 -5.49 -21.63
N ILE A 392 -2.32 -5.82 -20.39
CA ILE A 392 -2.68 -7.18 -19.99
C ILE A 392 -3.97 -7.63 -20.69
N ALA A 393 -5.01 -6.78 -20.69
CA ALA A 393 -6.29 -7.07 -21.33
C ALA A 393 -6.13 -7.30 -22.85
N ARG A 394 -5.39 -6.42 -23.54
CA ARG A 394 -5.15 -6.54 -25.00
C ARG A 394 -4.43 -7.82 -25.41
N HIS A 395 -3.66 -8.41 -24.50
CA HIS A 395 -2.93 -9.66 -24.75
C HIS A 395 -3.69 -10.90 -24.27
N GLY A 396 -4.97 -10.76 -23.88
CA GLY A 396 -5.81 -11.85 -23.40
C GLY A 396 -5.31 -12.48 -22.10
N LEU A 397 -4.50 -11.75 -21.34
CA LEU A 397 -3.94 -12.23 -20.06
C LEU A 397 -4.89 -11.99 -18.89
N GLU A 398 -5.93 -11.20 -19.12
CA GLU A 398 -7.05 -11.02 -18.21
C GLU A 398 -8.22 -11.88 -18.70
N LYS A 399 -8.84 -12.64 -17.80
CA LYS A 399 -10.02 -13.44 -18.12
C LYS A 399 -11.23 -12.51 -18.24
N ASP A 400 -11.80 -12.44 -19.43
CA ASP A 400 -13.05 -11.73 -19.66
C ASP A 400 -14.24 -12.68 -19.42
N ARG A 401 -15.21 -12.24 -18.61
CA ARG A 401 -16.42 -13.03 -18.32
C ARG A 401 -17.49 -12.87 -19.40
N ASP A 402 -17.45 -11.79 -20.18
CA ASP A 402 -18.47 -11.53 -21.21
C ASP A 402 -18.31 -12.47 -22.41
N ALA A 403 -17.09 -12.95 -22.68
CA ALA A 403 -16.83 -13.89 -23.77
C ALA A 403 -17.48 -15.27 -23.58
N GLY A 404 -17.75 -15.68 -22.33
CA GLY A 404 -18.41 -16.95 -22.02
C GLY A 404 -19.94 -16.90 -22.19
N MET A 405 -20.57 -15.77 -21.84
CA MET A 405 -22.03 -15.60 -21.94
C MET A 405 -22.54 -15.47 -23.39
N VAL A 406 -21.69 -15.10 -24.35
CA VAL A 406 -22.08 -15.04 -25.78
C VAL A 406 -22.15 -16.43 -26.41
N VAL A 407 -21.41 -17.42 -25.86
CA VAL A 407 -21.41 -18.79 -26.41
C VAL A 407 -22.63 -19.57 -25.91
N ASP A 408 -23.03 -19.41 -24.65
CA ASP A 408 -24.21 -20.09 -24.07
C ASP A 408 -25.56 -19.52 -24.56
N ALA A 409 -25.57 -18.35 -25.22
CA ALA A 409 -26.75 -17.79 -25.86
C ALA A 409 -26.90 -18.18 -27.34
N ALA A 410 -25.95 -18.97 -27.87
CA ALA A 410 -25.89 -19.40 -29.27
C ALA A 410 -26.04 -20.92 -29.48
N GLU A 411 -26.32 -21.68 -28.41
CA GLU A 411 -26.88 -23.05 -28.47
C GLU A 411 -28.39 -23.01 -28.16
#